data_AF-A0A7Y0HTK8-F1
#
_entry.id   AF-A0A7Y0HTK8-F1
#
_cell.length_a   1.000
_cell.length_b   1.000
_cell.length_c   1.000
_cell.angle_alpha   90.00
_cell.angle_beta   90.00
_cell.angle_gamma   90.00
#
_symmetry.space_group_name_H-M   'P 1'
#
loop_
_entity.id
_entity.type
_entity.pdbx_description
1 polymer ?
#
loop_
_entity_poly.entity_id
_entity_poly.type
_entity_poly.pdbx_seq_one_letter_code
_entity_poly.pdbx_strand_id
1 'polypeptide(L)'
;MVTRKTTKIKINPQRLRDAMKLQTPRWSAKSLAENDGVGVNEKTIRRCLDEGLISPKLLEKVSKALNVDPSYLQGKFDPFYDQLTDKDMRKLYKDHFLSPVHHPYAHHLPEEVNYDNLFFDILKLYGIPAEQYRTLPRAQQSHLREDIHRALYRVLCHYFRDCSPFGYYSAMGMPEPTLVDIEEILIELMEHDSGEAAE
;
A
#
# COMPACT_ATOMS: atom_id res chain seq x y z
N MET A 1 29.39 -19.76 19.66
CA MET A 1 28.09 -19.54 18.99
C MET A 1 27.80 -18.05 18.98
N VAL A 2 27.83 -17.39 17.82
CA VAL A 2 27.46 -15.97 17.72
C VAL A 2 25.94 -15.89 17.62
N THR A 3 25.28 -15.50 18.70
CA THR A 3 23.87 -15.13 18.67
C THR A 3 23.74 -13.84 17.85
N ARG A 4 23.38 -13.95 16.57
CA ARG A 4 22.91 -12.79 15.82
C ARG A 4 21.68 -12.27 16.57
N LYS A 5 21.82 -11.13 17.27
CA LYS A 5 20.67 -10.38 17.77
C LYS A 5 19.83 -10.03 16.55
N THR A 6 18.76 -10.77 16.33
CA THR A 6 17.80 -10.43 15.27
C THR A 6 17.19 -9.09 15.69
N THR A 7 17.61 -8.02 15.04
CA THR A 7 17.10 -6.67 15.31
C THR A 7 15.60 -6.71 15.05
N LYS A 8 14.80 -6.56 16.11
CA LYS A 8 13.35 -6.46 15.95
C LYS A 8 13.05 -5.17 15.18
N ILE A 9 12.05 -5.24 14.31
CA ILE A 9 11.54 -4.10 13.55
C ILE A 9 10.22 -3.63 14.16
N LYS A 10 9.92 -2.35 13.97
CA LYS A 10 8.70 -1.72 14.46
C LYS A 10 7.51 -2.14 13.59
N ILE A 11 6.38 -2.45 14.24
CA ILE A 11 5.08 -2.57 13.60
C ILE A 11 4.09 -1.62 14.25
N ASN A 12 3.00 -1.35 13.55
CA ASN A 12 1.83 -0.70 14.13
C ASN A 12 0.86 -1.78 14.64
N PRO A 13 0.68 -1.93 15.97
CA PRO A 13 -0.24 -2.92 16.52
C PRO A 13 -1.68 -2.76 16.03
N GLN A 14 -2.12 -1.54 15.73
CA GLN A 14 -3.46 -1.30 15.23
C GLN A 14 -3.65 -1.89 13.83
N ARG A 15 -2.66 -1.74 12.94
CA ARG A 15 -2.66 -2.32 11.59
C ARG A 15 -2.67 -3.84 11.64
N LEU A 16 -1.91 -4.45 12.56
CA LEU A 16 -1.98 -5.89 12.79
C LEU A 16 -3.38 -6.32 13.28
N ARG A 17 -4.00 -5.58 14.20
CA ARG A 17 -5.38 -5.87 14.65
C ARG A 17 -6.40 -5.71 13.53
N ASP A 18 -6.23 -4.74 12.66
CA ASP A 18 -7.14 -4.49 11.53
C ASP A 18 -7.03 -5.61 10.48
N ALA A 19 -5.81 -6.04 10.14
CA ALA A 19 -5.60 -7.21 9.29
C ALA A 19 -6.22 -8.50 9.87
N MET A 20 -6.14 -8.70 11.19
CA MET A 20 -6.79 -9.83 11.86
C MET A 20 -8.32 -9.74 11.87
N LYS A 21 -8.89 -8.52 11.90
CA LYS A 21 -10.34 -8.29 11.82
C LYS A 21 -10.92 -8.61 10.44
N LEU A 22 -10.13 -8.43 9.38
CA LEU A 22 -10.55 -8.71 8.01
C LEU A 22 -10.81 -10.19 7.75
N GLN A 23 -10.12 -11.07 8.48
CA GLN A 23 -10.31 -12.51 8.34
C GLN A 23 -11.74 -12.91 8.70
N THR A 24 -12.28 -13.90 8.00
CA THR A 24 -13.62 -14.45 8.26
C THR A 24 -13.51 -15.94 8.57
N PRO A 25 -13.76 -16.38 9.82
CA PRO A 25 -14.09 -15.56 10.99
C PRO A 25 -12.90 -14.69 11.44
N ARG A 26 -13.19 -13.63 12.21
CA ARG A 26 -12.16 -12.73 12.75
C ARG A 26 -11.09 -13.51 13.53
N TRP A 27 -9.82 -13.28 13.21
CA TRP A 27 -8.73 -13.96 13.89
C TRP A 27 -8.40 -13.30 15.23
N SER A 28 -8.05 -14.15 16.19
CA SER A 28 -7.48 -13.78 17.48
C SER A 28 -5.97 -14.03 17.50
N ALA A 29 -5.26 -13.57 18.53
CA ALA A 29 -3.84 -13.87 18.68
C ALA A 29 -3.59 -15.39 18.74
N LYS A 30 -4.54 -16.14 19.31
CA LYS A 30 -4.56 -17.60 19.34
C LYS A 30 -4.68 -18.17 17.93
N SER A 31 -5.70 -17.77 17.19
CA SER A 31 -5.96 -18.25 15.82
C SER A 31 -4.81 -17.96 14.87
N LEU A 32 -4.18 -16.77 14.99
CA LEU A 32 -3.01 -16.42 14.20
C LEU A 32 -1.79 -17.28 14.57
N ALA A 33 -1.60 -17.61 15.84
CA ALA A 33 -0.53 -18.50 16.29
C ALA A 33 -0.75 -19.97 15.89
N GLU A 34 -2.01 -20.40 15.81
CA GLU A 34 -2.42 -21.73 15.34
C GLU A 34 -2.28 -21.91 13.83
N ASN A 35 -2.09 -20.83 13.07
CA ASN A 35 -1.81 -20.92 11.65
C ASN A 35 -0.42 -21.54 11.42
N ASP A 36 -0.37 -22.68 10.73
CA ASP A 36 0.84 -23.47 10.46
C ASP A 36 1.97 -22.66 9.81
N GLY A 37 1.63 -21.62 9.03
CA GLY A 37 2.63 -20.74 8.39
C GLY A 37 3.40 -19.86 9.38
N VAL A 38 2.80 -19.54 10.54
CA VAL A 38 3.36 -18.58 11.51
C VAL A 38 4.37 -19.26 12.42
N GLY A 39 4.04 -20.44 12.97
CA GLY A 39 4.97 -21.27 13.73
C GLY A 39 5.55 -20.60 14.99
N VAL A 40 4.74 -19.80 15.69
CA VAL A 40 5.04 -19.26 17.03
C VAL A 40 3.82 -19.42 17.93
N ASN A 41 4.02 -19.31 19.25
CA ASN A 41 2.91 -19.39 20.20
C ASN A 41 2.13 -18.06 20.33
N GLU A 42 0.93 -18.15 20.89
CA GLU A 42 0.05 -17.01 21.15
C GLU A 42 0.72 -15.92 22.00
N LYS A 43 1.53 -16.31 23.00
CA LYS A 43 2.28 -15.37 23.85
C LYS A 43 3.21 -14.47 23.04
N THR A 44 3.81 -15.01 21.97
CA THR A 44 4.68 -14.25 21.07
C THR A 44 3.88 -13.23 20.27
N ILE A 45 2.71 -13.63 19.73
CA ILE A 45 1.82 -12.72 18.98
C ILE A 45 1.31 -11.60 19.89
N ARG A 46 0.85 -11.91 21.12
CA ARG A 46 0.44 -10.90 22.10
C ARG A 46 1.57 -9.91 22.40
N ARG A 47 2.78 -10.42 22.64
CA ARG A 47 3.93 -9.54 22.88
C ARG A 47 4.22 -8.61 21.70
N CYS A 48 4.06 -9.08 20.46
CA CYS A 48 4.19 -8.21 19.28
C CYS A 48 3.11 -7.11 19.24
N LEU A 49 1.87 -7.44 19.61
CA LEU A 49 0.77 -6.48 19.71
C LEU A 49 0.96 -5.46 20.85
N ASP A 50 1.61 -5.87 21.94
CA ASP A 50 1.81 -5.01 23.12
C ASP A 50 3.06 -4.13 22.96
N GLU A 51 4.17 -4.69 22.47
CA GLU A 51 5.44 -3.97 22.30
C GLU A 51 5.53 -3.19 20.97
N GLY A 52 4.71 -3.53 19.97
CA GLY A 52 4.85 -2.99 18.61
C GLY A 52 6.15 -3.40 17.93
N LEU A 53 6.72 -4.54 18.32
CA LEU A 53 8.00 -5.04 17.82
C LEU A 53 7.90 -6.50 17.36
N ILE A 54 8.42 -6.79 16.17
CA ILE A 54 8.38 -8.12 15.55
C ILE A 54 9.74 -8.46 14.94
N SER A 55 10.08 -9.75 14.81
CA SER A 55 11.28 -10.11 14.03
C SER A 55 10.96 -10.07 12.53
N PRO A 56 11.91 -9.73 11.64
CA PRO A 56 11.67 -9.72 10.20
C PRO A 56 11.09 -11.05 9.67
N LYS A 57 11.62 -12.17 10.16
CA LYS A 57 11.12 -13.52 9.80
C LYS A 57 9.68 -13.76 10.25
N LEU A 58 9.28 -13.24 11.41
CA LEU A 58 7.90 -13.39 11.89
C LEU A 58 6.96 -12.44 11.17
N LEU A 59 7.41 -11.22 10.83
CA LEU A 59 6.63 -10.29 10.02
C LEU A 59 6.24 -10.93 8.69
N GLU A 60 7.21 -11.48 7.97
CA GLU A 60 6.96 -12.13 6.67
C GLU A 60 5.91 -13.24 6.76
N LYS A 61 6.01 -14.08 7.79
CA LYS A 61 5.06 -15.17 8.02
C LYS A 61 3.66 -14.67 8.39
N VAL A 62 3.57 -13.65 9.25
CA VAL A 62 2.30 -13.06 9.67
C VAL A 62 1.63 -12.35 8.49
N SER A 63 2.39 -11.58 7.72
CA SER A 63 1.96 -10.95 6.47
C SER A 63 1.39 -11.96 5.50
N LYS A 64 2.11 -13.06 5.25
CA LYS A 64 1.63 -14.15 4.40
C LYS A 64 0.35 -14.79 4.92
N ALA A 65 0.30 -15.10 6.21
CA ALA A 65 -0.85 -15.77 6.82
C ALA A 65 -2.11 -14.89 6.81
N LEU A 66 -1.96 -13.57 6.99
CA LEU A 66 -3.06 -12.61 6.95
C LEU A 66 -3.37 -12.12 5.52
N ASN A 67 -2.57 -12.51 4.53
CA ASN A 67 -2.59 -11.97 3.17
C ASN A 67 -2.52 -10.43 3.15
N VAL A 68 -1.64 -9.83 3.96
CA VAL A 68 -1.42 -8.37 4.00
C VAL A 68 0.07 -8.00 3.85
N ASP A 69 0.35 -6.92 3.13
CA ASP A 69 1.69 -6.40 2.88
C ASP A 69 2.46 -6.07 4.18
N PRO A 70 3.76 -6.44 4.29
CA PRO A 70 4.58 -6.11 5.45
C PRO A 70 4.69 -4.60 5.75
N SER A 71 4.66 -3.74 4.74
CA SER A 71 4.75 -2.27 4.88
C SER A 71 3.50 -1.68 5.51
N TYR A 72 2.33 -2.25 5.19
CA TYR A 72 1.08 -1.90 5.86
C TYR A 72 1.14 -2.24 7.35
N LEU A 73 1.61 -3.43 7.73
CA LEU A 73 1.76 -3.82 9.13
C LEU A 73 2.80 -2.95 9.88
N GLN A 74 3.80 -2.44 9.17
CA GLN A 74 4.78 -1.48 9.71
C GLN A 74 4.19 -0.08 9.93
N GLY A 75 3.03 0.20 9.36
CA GLY A 75 2.37 1.49 9.45
C GLY A 75 2.96 2.55 8.54
N LYS A 76 3.46 2.15 7.36
CA LYS A 76 4.06 3.06 6.36
C LYS A 76 3.12 4.23 6.00
N PHE A 77 1.81 3.99 6.03
CA PHE A 77 0.78 4.93 5.62
C PHE A 77 0.14 5.71 6.78
N ASP A 78 0.49 5.42 8.04
CA ASP A 78 -0.07 6.14 9.19
C ASP A 78 0.35 7.62 9.28
N PRO A 79 1.59 8.04 8.95
CA PRO A 79 2.02 9.43 9.13
C PRO A 79 1.17 10.47 8.40
N PHE A 80 0.60 10.15 7.24
CA PHE A 80 -0.25 11.08 6.49
C PHE A 80 -1.60 11.29 7.19
N TYR A 81 -2.16 10.25 7.81
CA TYR A 81 -3.44 10.33 8.51
C TYR A 81 -3.42 11.36 9.65
N ASP A 82 -2.32 11.41 10.40
CA ASP A 82 -2.15 12.37 11.50
C ASP A 82 -2.02 13.82 11.01
N GLN A 83 -1.57 14.02 9.77
CA GLN A 83 -1.38 15.32 9.16
C GLN A 83 -2.64 15.88 8.51
N LEU A 84 -3.55 15.02 8.03
CA LEU A 84 -4.84 15.45 7.48
C LEU A 84 -5.64 16.17 8.57
N THR A 85 -6.27 17.30 8.24
CA THR A 85 -7.08 18.09 9.19
C THR A 85 -8.58 17.94 8.96
N ASP A 86 -8.97 17.78 7.69
CA ASP A 86 -10.35 17.61 7.28
C ASP A 86 -10.92 16.24 7.69
N LYS A 87 -12.17 16.23 8.18
CA LYS A 87 -12.80 15.02 8.72
C LYS A 87 -13.22 14.04 7.64
N ASP A 88 -13.69 14.54 6.50
CA ASP A 88 -14.19 13.71 5.41
C ASP A 88 -12.99 13.09 4.67
N MET A 89 -11.94 13.87 4.45
CA MET A 89 -10.65 13.38 3.97
C MET A 89 -10.04 12.33 4.90
N ARG A 90 -10.09 12.54 6.23
CA ARG A 90 -9.63 11.52 7.19
C ARG A 90 -10.43 10.22 7.10
N LYS A 91 -11.74 10.31 6.92
CA LYS A 91 -12.62 9.14 6.78
C LYS A 91 -12.25 8.36 5.51
N LEU A 92 -12.19 9.05 4.37
CA LEU A 92 -11.77 8.45 3.10
C LEU A 92 -10.35 7.89 3.18
N TYR A 93 -9.43 8.62 3.81
CA TYR A 93 -8.07 8.13 4.00
C TYR A 93 -8.06 6.82 4.78
N LYS A 94 -8.85 6.74 5.84
CA LYS A 94 -8.94 5.53 6.64
C LYS A 94 -9.53 4.36 5.84
N ASP A 95 -10.57 4.62 5.06
CA ASP A 95 -11.32 3.59 4.32
C ASP A 95 -10.49 3.05 3.14
N HIS A 96 -9.79 3.92 2.40
CA HIS A 96 -9.01 3.54 1.21
C HIS A 96 -7.53 3.21 1.48
N PHE A 97 -6.90 3.89 2.44
CA PHE A 97 -5.45 3.80 2.63
C PHE A 97 -5.05 3.03 3.88
N LEU A 98 -5.90 3.02 4.92
CA LEU A 98 -5.63 2.28 6.16
C LEU A 98 -6.43 0.98 6.26
N SER A 99 -7.23 0.64 5.25
CA SER A 99 -7.92 -0.65 5.18
C SER A 99 -6.97 -1.75 4.69
N PRO A 100 -6.86 -2.89 5.39
CA PRO A 100 -5.96 -3.99 5.00
C PRO A 100 -6.35 -4.65 3.66
N VAL A 101 -7.57 -4.45 3.17
CA VAL A 101 -8.05 -5.00 1.88
C VAL A 101 -7.23 -4.47 0.71
N HIS A 102 -6.82 -3.21 0.76
CA HIS A 102 -6.07 -2.53 -0.31
C HIS A 102 -4.55 -2.78 -0.26
N HIS A 103 -4.10 -3.61 0.68
CA HIS A 103 -2.69 -3.95 0.87
C HIS A 103 -2.52 -5.47 0.92
N PRO A 104 -2.96 -6.22 -0.10
CA PRO A 104 -2.81 -7.66 -0.10
C PRO A 104 -1.32 -8.03 -0.04
N TYR A 105 -1.00 -9.15 0.60
CA TYR A 105 0.37 -9.68 0.58
C TYR A 105 0.86 -10.01 -0.83
N ALA A 106 -0.05 -10.08 -1.80
CA ALA A 106 0.20 -10.36 -3.21
C ALA A 106 1.12 -9.37 -3.95
N HIS A 107 1.84 -8.47 -3.27
CA HIS A 107 2.98 -7.75 -3.86
C HIS A 107 4.21 -8.64 -4.12
N HIS A 108 4.04 -9.97 -4.04
CA HIS A 108 4.94 -10.99 -4.58
C HIS A 108 4.46 -11.49 -5.95
N LEU A 109 3.54 -10.77 -6.62
CA LEU A 109 3.13 -11.01 -8.01
C LEU A 109 4.35 -10.88 -8.97
N PRO A 110 4.34 -11.63 -10.09
CA PRO A 110 5.52 -12.13 -10.78
C PRO A 110 6.31 -11.03 -11.46
N GLU A 111 7.65 -11.05 -11.30
CA GLU A 111 8.67 -10.16 -11.88
C GLU A 111 8.36 -8.66 -11.71
N GLU A 112 9.27 -7.91 -11.07
CA GLU A 112 9.18 -6.44 -10.97
C GLU A 112 8.62 -5.85 -12.27
N VAL A 113 7.40 -5.29 -12.22
CA VAL A 113 6.78 -4.69 -13.41
C VAL A 113 7.75 -3.64 -13.91
N ASN A 114 8.33 -3.88 -15.08
CA ASN A 114 9.26 -2.93 -15.68
C ASN A 114 8.45 -1.73 -16.18
N TYR A 115 8.27 -0.77 -15.27
CA TYR A 115 7.46 0.41 -15.53
C TYR A 115 8.05 1.27 -16.65
N ASP A 116 9.37 1.32 -16.80
CA ASP A 116 10.02 2.01 -17.93
C ASP A 116 9.52 1.42 -19.25
N ASN A 117 9.51 0.09 -19.39
CA ASN A 117 9.00 -0.57 -20.58
C ASN A 117 7.51 -0.27 -20.80
N LEU A 118 6.68 -0.40 -19.76
CA LEU A 118 5.25 -0.10 -19.86
C LEU A 118 5.00 1.34 -20.31
N PHE A 119 5.70 2.31 -19.72
CA PHE A 119 5.58 3.71 -20.05
C PHE A 119 6.00 3.99 -21.50
N PHE A 120 7.14 3.44 -21.95
CA PHE A 120 7.59 3.61 -23.33
C PHE A 120 6.69 2.87 -24.34
N ASP A 121 6.08 1.75 -23.96
CA ASP A 121 5.08 1.06 -24.79
C ASP A 121 3.80 1.89 -24.94
N ILE A 122 3.36 2.59 -23.88
CA ILE A 122 2.25 3.56 -23.96
C ILE A 122 2.62 4.70 -24.91
N LEU A 123 3.80 5.32 -24.77
CA LEU A 123 4.22 6.38 -25.69
C LEU A 123 4.27 5.90 -27.14
N LYS A 124 4.80 4.69 -27.36
CA LYS A 124 4.87 4.04 -28.67
C LYS A 124 3.50 3.79 -29.27
N LEU A 125 2.51 3.39 -28.48
CA LEU A 125 1.12 3.21 -28.92
C LEU A 125 0.55 4.49 -29.56
N TYR A 126 0.94 5.66 -29.05
CA TYR A 126 0.54 6.97 -29.58
C TYR A 126 1.54 7.57 -30.57
N GLY A 127 2.52 6.80 -31.04
CA GLY A 127 3.51 7.25 -32.02
C GLY A 127 4.54 8.24 -31.48
N ILE A 128 4.70 8.33 -30.16
CA ILE A 128 5.66 9.23 -29.51
C ILE A 128 6.99 8.47 -29.30
N PRO A 129 8.09 8.85 -29.98
CA PRO A 129 9.38 8.19 -29.79
C PRO A 129 9.99 8.54 -28.43
N ALA A 130 10.72 7.59 -27.83
CA ALA A 130 11.38 7.77 -26.54
C ALA A 130 12.34 8.97 -26.50
N GLU A 131 12.97 9.31 -27.63
CA GLU A 131 13.85 10.48 -27.71
C GLU A 131 13.10 11.79 -27.48
N GLN A 132 11.86 11.92 -27.96
CA GLN A 132 11.06 13.11 -27.74
C GLN A 132 10.79 13.32 -26.24
N TYR A 133 10.45 12.23 -25.53
CA TYR A 133 10.32 12.27 -24.08
C TYR A 133 11.63 12.68 -23.39
N ARG A 134 12.77 12.13 -23.80
CA ARG A 134 14.08 12.42 -23.18
C ARG A 134 14.54 13.87 -23.38
N THR A 135 14.02 14.58 -24.38
CA THR A 135 14.30 16.02 -24.57
C THR A 135 13.57 16.92 -23.57
N LEU A 136 12.53 16.42 -22.90
CA LEU A 136 11.79 17.19 -21.91
C LEU A 136 12.67 17.50 -20.68
N PRO A 137 12.48 18.63 -19.99
CA PRO A 137 13.07 18.87 -18.68
C PRO A 137 12.69 17.77 -17.67
N ARG A 138 13.59 17.42 -16.74
CA ARG A 138 13.35 16.36 -15.74
C ARG A 138 12.05 16.52 -14.96
N ALA A 139 11.67 17.75 -14.60
CA ALA A 139 10.40 18.01 -13.93
C ALA A 139 9.18 17.62 -14.79
N GLN A 140 9.20 17.97 -16.09
CA GLN A 140 8.15 17.60 -17.03
C GLN A 140 8.14 16.10 -17.31
N GLN A 141 9.31 15.47 -17.35
CA GLN A 141 9.43 14.02 -17.45
C GLN A 141 8.74 13.32 -16.28
N SER A 142 8.92 13.80 -15.05
CA SER A 142 8.25 13.26 -13.86
C SER A 142 6.74 13.50 -13.90
N HIS A 143 6.30 14.74 -14.17
CA HIS A 143 4.88 15.06 -14.23
C HIS A 143 4.13 14.22 -15.26
N LEU A 144 4.67 14.07 -16.48
CA LEU A 144 4.01 13.26 -17.51
C LEU A 144 3.82 11.79 -17.08
N ARG A 145 4.81 11.21 -16.41
CA ARG A 145 4.73 9.83 -15.90
C ARG A 145 3.62 9.71 -14.85
N GLU A 146 3.60 10.67 -13.94
CA GLU A 146 2.60 10.76 -12.88
C GLU A 146 1.20 10.97 -13.43
N ASP A 147 1.00 11.91 -14.34
CA ASP A 147 -0.29 12.23 -14.96
C ASP A 147 -0.89 11.01 -15.68
N ILE A 148 -0.09 10.32 -16.50
CA ILE A 148 -0.55 9.10 -17.18
C ILE A 148 -0.94 8.04 -16.16
N HIS A 149 -0.14 7.86 -15.11
CA HIS A 149 -0.42 6.84 -14.12
C HIS A 149 -1.64 7.16 -13.26
N ARG A 150 -1.80 8.42 -12.81
CA ARG A 150 -2.99 8.90 -12.12
C ARG A 150 -4.24 8.66 -12.96
N ALA A 151 -4.18 8.96 -14.26
CA ALA A 151 -5.28 8.68 -15.19
C ALA A 151 -5.61 7.18 -15.29
N LEU A 152 -4.59 6.30 -15.39
CA LEU A 152 -4.79 4.85 -15.38
C LEU A 152 -5.40 4.37 -14.07
N TYR A 153 -4.88 4.83 -12.93
CA TYR A 153 -5.40 4.48 -11.61
C TYR A 153 -6.87 4.88 -11.47
N ARG A 154 -7.24 6.11 -11.87
CA ARG A 154 -8.65 6.58 -11.88
C ARG A 154 -9.57 5.64 -12.65
N VAL A 155 -9.15 5.21 -13.85
CA VAL A 155 -9.95 4.27 -14.65
C VAL A 155 -10.03 2.90 -13.98
N LEU A 156 -8.92 2.39 -13.44
CA LEU A 156 -8.88 1.07 -12.84
C LEU A 156 -9.66 1.00 -11.52
N CYS A 157 -9.55 2.01 -10.65
CA CYS A 157 -10.24 2.02 -9.36
C CYS A 157 -11.77 2.11 -9.52
N HIS A 158 -12.26 2.67 -10.63
CA HIS A 158 -13.68 2.63 -10.98
C HIS A 158 -14.20 1.19 -11.11
N TYR A 159 -13.47 0.32 -11.81
CA TYR A 159 -13.88 -1.08 -12.00
C TYR A 159 -13.42 -2.00 -10.86
N PHE A 160 -12.33 -1.66 -10.20
CA PHE A 160 -11.68 -2.45 -9.17
C PHE A 160 -11.51 -1.60 -7.91
N ARG A 161 -12.58 -1.55 -7.10
CA ARG A 161 -12.63 -0.75 -5.86
C ARG A 161 -11.52 -1.11 -4.84
N ASP A 162 -10.93 -2.29 -4.98
CA ASP A 162 -9.84 -2.77 -4.11
C ASP A 162 -8.42 -2.45 -4.62
N CYS A 163 -8.27 -1.70 -5.72
CA CYS A 163 -6.97 -1.31 -6.26
C CYS A 163 -6.14 -0.51 -5.24
N SER A 164 -4.88 -0.91 -5.06
CA SER A 164 -3.95 -0.18 -4.17
C SER A 164 -3.56 1.18 -4.77
N PRO A 165 -3.72 2.29 -4.03
CA PRO A 165 -3.34 3.62 -4.50
C PRO A 165 -1.82 3.86 -4.55
N PHE A 166 -1.00 2.97 -3.97
CA PHE A 166 0.46 3.17 -3.88
C PHE A 166 1.32 2.05 -4.42
N GLY A 167 0.71 0.95 -4.91
CA GLY A 167 1.47 -0.20 -5.42
C GLY A 167 2.45 0.16 -6.54
N TYR A 168 2.26 1.32 -7.17
CA TYR A 168 3.05 1.80 -8.28
C TYR A 168 4.21 2.75 -7.92
N TYR A 169 4.20 3.46 -6.78
CA TYR A 169 5.22 4.49 -6.49
C TYR A 169 6.61 3.86 -6.43
N SER A 170 6.71 2.70 -5.79
CA SER A 170 7.94 1.88 -5.75
C SER A 170 8.32 1.35 -7.14
N ALA A 171 7.36 0.85 -7.92
CA ALA A 171 7.60 0.33 -9.26
C ALA A 171 8.04 1.42 -10.25
N MET A 172 7.59 2.66 -10.06
CA MET A 172 7.92 3.80 -10.90
C MET A 172 9.25 4.48 -10.52
N GLY A 173 9.88 4.09 -9.41
CA GLY A 173 11.06 4.78 -8.87
C GLY A 173 10.77 6.25 -8.51
N MET A 174 9.50 6.57 -8.22
CA MET A 174 9.11 7.93 -7.84
C MET A 174 9.50 8.20 -6.38
N PRO A 175 9.70 9.48 -6.00
CA PRO A 175 9.76 9.82 -4.58
C PRO A 175 8.50 9.32 -3.86
N GLU A 176 8.63 9.00 -2.57
CA GLU A 176 7.49 8.70 -1.73
C GLU A 176 6.48 9.87 -1.80
N PRO A 177 5.16 9.59 -1.80
CA PRO A 177 4.13 10.61 -1.94
C PRO A 177 4.22 11.66 -0.82
N THR A 178 3.94 12.91 -1.16
CA THR A 178 3.79 14.02 -0.23
C THR A 178 2.36 14.13 0.29
N LEU A 179 2.14 14.90 1.37
CA LEU A 179 0.77 15.15 1.85
C LEU A 179 -0.13 15.78 0.78
N VAL A 180 0.43 16.64 -0.08
CA VAL A 180 -0.32 17.28 -1.18
C VAL A 180 -0.80 16.22 -2.17
N ASP A 181 0.05 15.26 -2.53
CA ASP A 181 -0.32 14.16 -3.43
C ASP A 181 -1.45 13.31 -2.82
N ILE A 182 -1.41 13.08 -1.51
CA ILE A 182 -2.48 12.38 -0.77
C ILE A 182 -3.78 13.18 -0.81
N GLU A 183 -3.74 14.48 -0.52
CA GLU A 183 -4.91 15.35 -0.50
C GLU A 183 -5.55 15.44 -1.89
N GLU A 184 -4.76 15.55 -2.96
CA GLU A 184 -5.26 15.54 -4.33
C GLU A 184 -5.98 14.23 -4.66
N ILE A 185 -5.38 13.07 -4.35
CA ILE A 185 -6.04 11.77 -4.56
C ILE A 185 -7.36 11.68 -3.76
N LEU A 186 -7.38 12.17 -2.52
CA LEU A 186 -8.60 12.17 -1.70
C LEU A 186 -9.69 13.07 -2.28
N ILE A 187 -9.35 14.26 -2.77
CA ILE A 187 -10.29 15.18 -3.44
C ILE A 187 -10.90 14.50 -4.67
N GLU A 188 -10.06 13.84 -5.48
CA GLU A 188 -10.53 13.11 -6.66
C GLU A 188 -11.52 12.00 -6.28
N LEU A 189 -11.24 11.24 -5.21
CA LEU A 189 -12.15 10.22 -4.71
C LEU A 189 -13.48 10.83 -4.20
N MET A 190 -13.44 12.00 -3.56
CA MET A 190 -14.65 12.73 -3.10
C MET A 190 -15.53 13.19 -4.26
N GLU A 191 -14.93 13.75 -5.31
CA GLU A 191 -15.64 14.21 -6.50
C GLU A 191 -16.30 13.04 -7.26
N HIS A 192 -15.69 11.86 -7.22
CA HIS A 192 -16.25 10.66 -7.83
C HIS A 192 -17.41 10.05 -7.03
N ASP A 193 -17.30 9.93 -5.70
CA ASP A 193 -18.39 9.42 -4.84
C ASP A 193 -19.63 10.31 -4.86
N SER A 194 -19.45 11.61 -5.10
CA SER A 194 -20.56 12.58 -5.21
C SER A 194 -21.25 12.57 -6.60
N GLY A 195 -20.59 12.03 -7.63
CA GLY A 195 -21.16 11.84 -8.97
C GLY A 195 -22.09 10.63 -9.09
N GLU A 196 -21.79 9.52 -8.41
CA GLU A 196 -22.65 8.30 -8.40
C GLU A 196 -23.98 8.50 -7.65
N ALA A 197 -24.10 9.52 -6.78
CA ALA A 197 -25.34 9.83 -6.07
C ALA A 197 -26.39 10.58 -6.92
N ALA A 198 -26.05 10.96 -8.16
CA ALA A 198 -26.86 11.77 -9.05
C ALA A 198 -27.39 11.04 -10.32
N GLU A 199 -27.06 9.75 -10.50
CA GLU A 199 -27.64 8.86 -11.52
C GLU A 199 -28.55 7.79 -10.91
#